data_AF-M0DUZ0-F1
#
_entry.id   AF-M0DUZ0-F1
#
_cell.length_a   1.000
_cell.length_b   1.000
_cell.length_c   1.000
_cell.angle_alpha   90.00
_cell.angle_beta   90.00
_cell.angle_gamma   90.00
#
_symmetry.space_group_name_H-M   'P 1'
#
loop_
_entity.id
_entity.type
_entity.pdbx_description
1 polymer ?
#
loop_
_entity_poly.entity_id
_entity_poly.type
_entity_poly.pdbx_seq_one_letter_code
_entity_poly.pdbx_strand_id
1 'polypeptide(L)' 'MSTSSTRVRAEQSELVCKRTDGDSDGEEVTFFERDRDPDERTTRWITVRAADCVPADEWR' A
#
# COMPACT_ATOMS: atom_id res chain seq x y z
N MET A 1 -4.02 -22.17 25.70
CA MET A 1 -4.12 -21.52 24.38
C MET A 1 -3.17 -20.33 24.38
N SER A 2 -2.01 -20.45 23.73
CA SER A 2 -1.05 -19.36 23.62
C SER A 2 -1.45 -18.49 22.42
N THR A 3 -1.97 -17.29 22.68
CA THR A 3 -2.05 -16.27 21.64
C THR A 3 -0.63 -15.90 21.27
N SER A 4 -0.16 -16.31 20.09
CA SER A 4 1.14 -15.92 19.56
C SER A 4 1.21 -14.40 19.51
N SER A 5 1.87 -13.81 20.51
CA SER A 5 2.12 -12.39 20.65
C SER A 5 3.36 -12.03 19.83
N THR A 6 3.21 -11.98 18.50
CA THR A 6 4.27 -11.51 17.61
C THR A 6 3.70 -10.60 16.52
N ARG A 7 2.85 -9.64 16.90
CA ARG A 7 2.90 -8.34 16.22
C ARG A 7 3.70 -7.44 17.13
N VAL A 8 5.02 -7.54 17.03
CA VAL A 8 5.88 -6.40 17.31
C VAL A 8 5.28 -5.32 16.42
N ARG A 9 4.58 -4.37 17.06
CA ARG A 9 4.19 -3.11 16.46
C ARG A 9 5.51 -2.36 16.25
N ALA A 10 6.30 -2.84 15.29
CA ALA A 10 7.17 -1.95 14.54
C ALA A 10 6.21 -0.82 14.16
N GLU A 11 6.54 0.35 14.65
CA GLU A 11 5.89 1.63 14.45
C GLU A 11 5.17 1.56 13.10
N GLN A 12 3.83 1.53 13.10
CA GLN A 12 3.07 1.25 11.89
C GLN A 12 3.46 2.32 10.87
N SER A 13 4.30 1.97 9.90
CA SER A 13 4.71 2.89 8.85
C SER A 13 3.44 3.38 8.15
N GLU A 14 3.40 4.68 7.85
CA GLU A 14 2.26 5.23 7.14
C GLU A 14 2.22 4.63 5.73
N LEU A 15 1.12 3.94 5.42
CA LEU A 15 0.85 3.46 4.07
C LEU A 15 0.25 4.62 3.27
N VAL A 16 0.97 5.05 2.24
CA VAL A 16 0.59 6.15 1.36
C VAL A 16 0.30 5.62 -0.05
N CYS A 17 -0.41 6.39 -0.86
CA CYS A 17 -0.65 6.07 -2.26
C CYS A 17 -0.15 7.19 -3.18
N LYS A 18 0.34 6.80 -4.36
CA LYS A 18 0.70 7.70 -5.45
C LYS A 18 -0.03 7.25 -6.72
N ARG A 19 -0.67 8.21 -7.39
CA ARG A 19 -1.28 8.02 -8.70
C ARG A 19 -0.27 8.33 -9.80
N THR A 20 -0.26 7.50 -10.82
CA THR A 20 0.54 7.69 -12.03
C THR A 20 -0.39 7.60 -13.22
N ASP A 21 -0.52 8.71 -13.95
CA ASP A 21 -1.20 8.72 -15.23
C ASP A 21 -0.28 8.04 -16.26
N GLY A 22 -0.55 6.77 -16.54
CA GLY A 22 0.14 6.01 -17.57
C GLY A 22 -0.41 6.38 -18.96
N ASP A 23 0.47 6.80 -19.86
CA ASP A 23 0.15 7.30 -21.22
C ASP A 23 -0.59 6.31 -22.14
N SER A 24 -0.88 5.06 -21.73
CA SER A 24 -1.48 4.07 -22.64
C SER A 24 -2.40 2.99 -22.05
N ASP A 25 -2.44 2.75 -20.73
CA ASP A 25 -3.23 1.64 -20.15
C ASP A 25 -4.12 2.02 -18.95
N GLY A 26 -4.29 3.32 -18.69
CA GLY A 26 -5.12 3.85 -17.61
C GLY A 26 -4.33 4.31 -16.38
N GLU A 27 -5.02 4.99 -15.47
CA GLU A 27 -4.44 5.48 -14.21
C GLU A 27 -4.01 4.30 -13.33
N GLU A 28 -2.75 4.30 -12.88
CA GLU A 28 -2.21 3.32 -11.95
C GLU A 28 -2.07 3.94 -10.56
N VAL A 29 -2.29 3.13 -9.52
CA VAL A 29 -2.13 3.53 -8.13
C VAL A 29 -1.12 2.61 -7.46
N THR A 30 -0.04 3.20 -6.95
CA THR A 30 0.95 2.48 -6.16
C THR A 30 0.74 2.80 -4.69
N PHE A 31 0.55 1.76 -3.87
CA PHE A 31 0.54 1.83 -2.42
C PHE A 31 1.91 1.43 -1.89
N PHE A 32 2.46 2.21 -0.96
CA PHE A 32 3.79 2.00 -0.41
C PHE A 32 3.90 2.56 1.02
N GLU A 33 4.88 2.09 1.78
CA GLU A 33 5.22 2.64 3.10
C GLU A 33 6.18 3.81 2.91
N ARG A 34 5.83 5.00 3.44
CA ARG A 34 6.61 6.23 3.20
C ARG A 34 8.03 6.20 3.77
N ASP A 35 8.19 5.55 4.91
CA ASP A 35 9.44 5.53 5.68
C ASP A 35 10.32 4.30 5.38
N ARG A 36 9.99 3.57 4.30
CA ARG A 36 10.63 2.30 3.95
C ARG A 36 11.17 2.30 2.53
N ASP A 37 12.38 1.78 2.39
CA ASP A 37 13.01 1.67 1.08
C ASP A 37 12.39 0.51 0.29
N PRO A 38 12.14 0.68 -1.02
CA PRO A 38 11.63 -0.39 -1.88
C PRO A 38 12.51 -1.64 -1.91
N ASP A 39 13.83 -1.51 -1.68
CA ASP A 39 14.78 -2.64 -1.74
C ASP A 39 14.72 -3.52 -0.48
N GLU A 40 14.12 -3.01 0.61
CA GLU A 40 13.76 -3.85 1.75
C GLU A 40 12.64 -4.82 1.30
N ARG A 41 12.99 -6.07 1.00
CA ARG A 41 12.11 -7.15 0.43
C ARG A 41 10.80 -7.43 1.17
N THR A 42 10.51 -6.73 2.26
CA THR A 42 9.29 -6.80 3.05
C THR A 42 8.37 -5.60 2.88
N THR A 43 8.83 -4.52 2.25
CA THR A 43 8.05 -3.32 2.06
C THR A 43 6.92 -3.61 1.08
N ARG A 44 5.68 -3.47 1.55
CA ARG A 44 4.48 -3.91 0.83
C ARG A 44 4.13 -2.93 -0.27
N TRP A 45 4.88 -2.95 -1.37
CA TRP A 45 4.64 -2.13 -2.53
C TRP A 45 3.71 -2.88 -3.46
N ILE A 46 2.54 -2.29 -3.75
CA ILE A 46 1.58 -2.87 -4.69
C ILE A 46 1.13 -1.79 -5.66
N THR A 47 1.30 -2.04 -6.95
CA THR A 47 0.74 -1.23 -8.02
C THR A 47 -0.48 -1.94 -8.57
N VAL A 48 -1.60 -1.23 -8.61
CA VAL A 48 -2.87 -1.71 -9.15
C VAL A 48 -3.43 -0.69 -10.12
N ARG A 49 -4.40 -1.09 -10.93
CA ARG A 49 -5.15 -0.14 -11.75
C ARG A 49 -6.09 0.64 -10.85
N ALA A 50 -6.28 1.93 -11.13
CA ALA A 50 -7.21 2.77 -10.39
C ALA A 50 -8.66 2.23 -10.41
N ALA A 51 -9.03 1.53 -11.49
CA ALA A 51 -10.34 0.90 -11.61
C ALA A 51 -10.57 -0.25 -10.61
N ASP A 52 -9.50 -0.84 -10.08
CA ASP A 52 -9.57 -1.90 -9.06
C ASP A 52 -9.61 -1.34 -7.62
N CYS A 53 -9.39 -0.03 -7.46
CA CYS A 53 -9.46 0.65 -6.16
C CYS A 53 -10.90 1.01 -5.79
N VAL A 54 -11.26 0.78 -4.52
CA VAL A 54 -12.52 1.30 -3.98
C VAL A 54 -12.40 2.82 -3.79
N PRO A 55 -13.34 3.65 -4.29
CA PRO A 55 -13.33 5.10 -4.09
C PRO A 55 -13.41 5.49 -2.61
N ALA A 56 -12.74 6.56 -2.22
CA ALA A 56 -12.69 7.00 -0.81
C ALA A 56 -14.08 7.28 -0.21
N ASP A 57 -15.02 7.81 -0.99
CA ASP A 57 -16.41 8.05 -0.57
C ASP A 57 -17.20 6.77 -0.28
N GLU A 58 -16.72 5.61 -0.75
CA GLU A 58 -17.34 4.29 -0.49
C GLU A 58 -16.72 3.57 0.71
N TRP A 59 -15.69 4.15 1.34
CA TRP A 59 -15.03 3.55 2.49
C TRP A 59 -15.93 3.68 3.74
N ARG A 60 -16.18 2.56 4.44
CA ARG A 60 -16.96 2.50 5.70
C ARG A 60 -16.06 2.29 6.90
#